data_AF-A0A519SCM6-F1
#
_entry.id   AF-A0A519SCM6-F1
#
_cell.length_a   1.000
_cell.length_b   1.000
_cell.length_c   1.000
_cell.angle_alpha   90.00
_cell.angle_beta   90.00
_cell.angle_gamma   90.00
#
_symmetry.space_group_name_H-M   'P 1'
#
loop_
_entity.id
_entity.type
_entity.pdbx_description
1 polymer ?
#
loop_
_entity_poly.entity_id
_entity_poly.type
_entity_poly.pdbx_seq_one_letter_code
_entity_poly.pdbx_strand_id
1 'polypeptide(L)'
;MKLIVPMIGLAIVCLATSCKKGTDSSIAETTSKIETSSVTNINNELLLKLVNDIRLAGCNCGTTAMPPVAVLSWNTNLASAAISHSKYMAFINKMQHESADGTGVGNRLTATGYVWKAVGENVAQGQTSENQVFNDWLKSEGHCKNMMNANYKEMGAAKSGAFWTQVFATK
;
A
#
# COMPACT_ATOMS: atom_id res chain seq x y z
N MET A 1 9.59 64.11 1.00
CA MET A 1 10.54 64.13 2.13
C MET A 1 11.65 63.13 1.83
N LYS A 2 12.79 63.62 1.32
CA LYS A 2 14.03 62.84 1.16
C LYS A 2 14.76 62.89 2.50
N LEU A 3 15.17 61.74 3.05
CA LEU A 3 16.37 61.67 3.86
C LEU A 3 17.31 60.61 3.27
N ILE A 4 18.40 61.14 2.74
CA ILE A 4 19.65 60.49 2.39
C ILE A 4 20.58 60.79 3.58
N VAL A 5 21.53 59.90 3.90
CA VAL A 5 22.99 60.15 4.10
C VAL A 5 23.63 59.07 5.00
N PRO A 6 24.91 58.72 4.75
CA PRO A 6 25.52 57.40 4.94
C PRO A 6 26.71 57.42 5.95
N MET A 7 27.44 56.30 6.09
CA MET A 7 28.87 56.24 6.48
C MET A 7 29.33 54.78 6.32
N ILE A 8 30.22 54.40 5.38
CA ILE A 8 31.70 54.53 5.40
C ILE A 8 32.26 53.99 6.73
N GLY A 9 33.08 52.96 6.84
CA GLY A 9 33.88 52.15 5.93
C GLY A 9 35.12 51.67 6.70
N LEU A 10 35.73 50.52 6.37
CA LEU A 10 37.19 50.31 6.41
C LEU A 10 37.57 48.94 5.84
N ALA A 11 38.58 48.93 4.96
CA ALA A 11 39.16 47.76 4.31
C ALA A 11 40.26 47.11 5.19
N ILE A 12 40.39 45.78 5.12
CA ILE A 12 41.64 45.07 5.42
C ILE A 12 41.92 44.04 4.32
N VAL A 13 43.19 44.01 3.94
CA VAL A 13 43.82 43.42 2.76
C VAL A 13 44.31 41.99 3.01
N CYS A 14 44.25 41.18 1.95
CA CYS A 14 44.96 39.95 1.57
C CYS A 14 45.51 38.96 2.62
N LEU A 15 45.25 37.67 2.38
CA LEU A 15 46.30 36.66 2.15
C LEU A 15 45.71 35.44 1.45
N ALA A 16 46.31 35.07 0.32
CA ALA A 16 46.00 33.86 -0.42
C ALA A 16 46.59 32.65 0.31
N THR A 17 45.78 31.61 0.52
CA THR A 17 46.29 30.25 0.70
C THR A 17 45.43 29.27 -0.09
N SER A 18 46.06 28.71 -1.11
CA SER A 18 45.71 27.50 -1.83
C SER A 18 45.33 26.36 -0.87
N CYS A 19 44.17 25.72 -1.12
CA CYS A 19 43.96 24.31 -0.87
C CYS A 19 42.98 23.76 -1.92
N LYS A 20 43.43 22.69 -2.58
CA LYS A 20 42.77 22.00 -3.68
C LYS A 20 42.03 20.77 -3.13
N LYS A 21 40.86 20.50 -3.72
CA LYS A 21 40.21 19.18 -3.90
C LYS A 21 39.52 18.53 -2.70
N GLY A 22 38.25 18.23 -2.91
CA GLY A 22 37.41 17.31 -2.12
C GLY A 22 35.96 17.40 -2.59
N THR A 23 35.68 16.91 -3.81
CA THR A 23 34.74 15.80 -4.05
C THR A 23 33.27 16.26 -3.97
N ASP A 24 32.62 16.34 -5.13
CA ASP A 24 31.17 16.34 -5.26
C ASP A 24 30.60 15.22 -4.40
N SER A 25 29.99 15.56 -3.27
CA SER A 25 29.01 14.69 -2.64
C SER A 25 27.71 14.88 -3.40
N SER A 26 27.61 14.15 -4.50
CA SER A 26 26.34 13.64 -4.97
C SER A 26 25.64 12.99 -3.78
N ILE A 27 24.67 13.69 -3.20
CA ILE A 27 23.68 13.05 -2.33
C ILE A 27 22.97 12.08 -3.25
N ALA A 28 23.38 10.82 -3.15
CA ALA A 28 22.73 9.71 -3.78
C ALA A 28 21.29 9.70 -3.30
N GLU A 29 20.42 10.26 -4.13
CA GLU A 29 19.00 10.01 -4.16
C GLU A 29 18.85 8.49 -4.24
N THR A 30 18.71 7.88 -3.06
CA THR A 30 18.49 6.44 -2.93
C THR A 30 17.07 6.20 -3.41
N THR A 31 16.98 6.00 -4.72
CA THR A 31 15.86 5.40 -5.41
C THR A 31 15.71 3.99 -4.85
N SER A 32 14.97 3.89 -3.73
CA SER A 32 14.46 2.62 -3.23
C SER A 32 13.63 2.01 -4.33
N LYS A 33 14.21 1.04 -5.02
CA LYS A 33 13.55 0.17 -5.98
C LYS A 33 12.28 -0.35 -5.28
N ILE A 34 11.12 0.07 -5.76
CA ILE A 34 9.80 -0.44 -5.38
C ILE A 34 9.82 -1.92 -5.77
N GLU A 35 10.23 -2.82 -4.85
CA GLU A 35 10.34 -4.24 -5.14
C GLU A 35 8.96 -4.88 -5.18
N THR A 36 8.50 -5.18 -6.40
CA THR A 36 7.41 -6.11 -6.62
C THR A 36 7.83 -7.49 -6.09
N SER A 37 7.07 -8.04 -5.15
CA SER A 37 7.33 -9.40 -4.63
C SER A 37 7.05 -10.43 -5.73
N SER A 38 8.00 -11.34 -5.95
CA SER A 38 7.85 -12.44 -6.90
C SER A 38 6.78 -13.46 -6.48
N VAL A 39 6.36 -13.45 -5.21
CA VAL A 39 5.33 -14.35 -4.69
C VAL A 39 3.93 -13.80 -4.96
N THR A 40 3.73 -12.49 -4.79
CA THR A 40 2.40 -11.85 -4.86
C THR A 40 2.19 -11.05 -6.15
N ASN A 41 3.24 -10.83 -6.94
CA ASN A 41 3.29 -10.02 -8.16
C ASN A 41 2.83 -8.55 -7.97
N ILE A 42 3.01 -8.02 -6.76
CA ILE A 42 2.66 -6.64 -6.38
C ILE A 42 3.72 -6.06 -5.45
N ASN A 43 3.74 -4.75 -5.27
CA ASN A 43 4.41 -4.11 -4.14
C ASN A 43 3.53 -4.20 -2.89
N ASN A 44 3.88 -5.13 -1.99
CA ASN A 44 3.14 -5.39 -0.75
C ASN A 44 3.16 -4.19 0.21
N GLU A 45 4.30 -3.51 0.32
CA GLU A 45 4.49 -2.38 1.24
C GLU A 45 3.63 -1.18 0.83
N LEU A 46 3.61 -0.87 -0.47
CA LEU A 46 2.80 0.21 -1.02
C LEU A 46 1.31 -0.04 -0.76
N LEU A 47 0.80 -1.23 -1.11
CA LEU A 47 -0.62 -1.51 -0.94
C LEU A 47 -1.02 -1.54 0.54
N LEU A 48 -0.18 -2.11 1.42
CA LEU A 48 -0.38 -2.05 2.86
C LEU A 48 -0.41 -0.60 3.36
N LYS A 49 0.52 0.23 2.90
CA LYS A 49 0.60 1.64 3.29
C LYS A 49 -0.67 2.39 2.88
N LEU A 50 -1.13 2.25 1.63
CA LEU A 50 -2.34 2.92 1.14
C LEU A 50 -3.57 2.57 2.01
N VAL A 51 -3.73 1.29 2.35
CA VAL A 51 -4.82 0.84 3.24
C VAL A 51 -4.65 1.40 4.65
N ASN A 52 -3.44 1.39 5.20
CA ASN A 52 -3.19 1.89 6.55
C ASN A 52 -3.34 3.42 6.65
N ASP A 53 -3.01 4.17 5.59
CA ASP A 53 -3.20 5.61 5.54
C ASP A 53 -4.70 5.97 5.69
N ILE A 54 -5.61 5.29 4.97
CA ILE A 54 -7.06 5.54 5.14
C ILE A 54 -7.58 5.05 6.49
N ARG A 55 -7.03 3.94 7.02
CA ARG A 55 -7.44 3.41 8.31
C ARG A 55 -7.10 4.38 9.43
N LEU A 56 -5.91 4.97 9.40
CA LEU A 56 -5.50 5.99 10.37
C LEU A 56 -6.26 7.29 10.24
N ALA A 57 -6.59 7.72 9.01
CA ALA A 57 -7.30 8.96 8.77
C ALA A 57 -8.81 8.87 9.05
N GLY A 58 -9.41 7.68 8.87
CA GLY A 58 -10.84 7.56 8.63
C GLY A 58 -11.19 7.97 7.20
N CYS A 59 -12.37 7.57 6.72
CA CYS A 59 -12.83 7.93 5.38
C CYS A 59 -14.35 7.82 5.25
N ASN A 60 -14.90 8.29 4.14
CA ASN A 60 -16.29 7.99 3.76
C ASN A 60 -16.30 6.81 2.80
N CYS A 61 -16.98 5.73 3.18
CA CYS A 61 -17.30 4.61 2.30
C CYS A 61 -18.71 4.82 1.74
N GLY A 62 -18.81 5.31 0.50
CA GLY A 62 -20.08 5.79 -0.03
C GLY A 62 -20.62 6.95 0.83
N THR A 63 -21.81 6.79 1.38
CA THR A 63 -22.42 7.75 2.31
C THR A 63 -22.11 7.45 3.79
N THR A 64 -21.41 6.35 4.08
CA THR A 64 -21.11 5.93 5.46
C THR A 64 -19.77 6.50 5.91
N ALA A 65 -19.78 7.34 6.96
CA ALA A 65 -18.55 7.77 7.61
C ALA A 65 -17.94 6.62 8.42
N MET A 66 -16.68 6.30 8.12
CA MET A 66 -15.88 5.31 8.85
C MET A 66 -14.85 6.06 9.71
N PRO A 67 -14.85 5.89 11.05
CA PRO A 67 -13.88 6.54 11.91
C PRO A 67 -12.47 5.96 11.69
N PRO A 68 -11.42 6.65 12.19
CA PRO A 68 -10.10 6.05 12.31
C PRO A 68 -10.12 4.70 13.02
N VAL A 69 -9.38 3.73 12.50
CA VAL A 69 -9.21 2.38 13.05
C VAL A 69 -7.73 2.00 13.03
N ALA A 70 -7.36 1.02 13.86
CA ALA A 70 -5.98 0.56 13.96
C ALA A 70 -5.42 0.07 12.61
N VAL A 71 -4.13 0.29 12.38
CA VAL A 71 -3.41 -0.24 11.22
C VAL A 71 -3.42 -1.77 11.20
N LEU A 72 -3.27 -2.31 10.00
CA LEU A 72 -3.09 -3.73 9.74
C LEU A 72 -1.60 -4.06 9.60
N SER A 73 -1.21 -5.29 9.94
CA SER A 73 0.09 -5.87 9.57
C SER A 73 -0.04 -6.79 8.35
N TRP A 74 1.02 -6.89 7.55
CA TRP A 74 1.05 -7.88 6.47
C TRP A 74 1.16 -9.30 7.04
N ASN A 75 0.43 -10.25 6.45
CA ASN A 75 0.51 -11.65 6.81
C ASN A 75 0.69 -12.54 5.56
N THR A 76 1.70 -13.40 5.59
CA THR A 76 2.09 -14.26 4.47
C THR A 76 1.08 -15.37 4.17
N ASN A 77 0.33 -15.84 5.15
CA ASN A 77 -0.74 -16.82 4.94
C ASN A 77 -1.92 -16.20 4.19
N LEU A 78 -2.30 -14.97 4.55
CA LEU A 78 -3.32 -14.21 3.84
C LEU A 78 -2.88 -13.91 2.39
N ALA A 79 -1.61 -13.54 2.19
CA ALA A 79 -1.04 -13.33 0.87
C ALA A 79 -1.02 -14.64 0.04
N SER A 80 -0.78 -15.78 0.68
CA SER A 80 -0.80 -17.11 0.04
C SER A 80 -2.21 -17.49 -0.40
N ALA A 81 -3.22 -17.22 0.42
CA ALA A 81 -4.62 -17.38 0.03
C ALA A 81 -5.00 -16.46 -1.14
N ALA A 82 -4.54 -15.20 -1.11
CA ALA A 82 -4.78 -14.22 -2.15
C ALA A 82 -4.17 -14.62 -3.51
N ILE A 83 -2.89 -15.03 -3.55
CA ILE A 83 -2.25 -15.42 -4.82
C ILE A 83 -2.88 -16.67 -5.42
N SER A 84 -3.27 -17.64 -4.57
CA SER A 84 -3.96 -18.85 -5.02
C SER A 84 -5.29 -18.49 -5.70
N HIS A 85 -6.08 -17.60 -5.08
CA HIS A 85 -7.37 -17.19 -5.64
C HIS A 85 -7.22 -16.34 -6.91
N SER A 86 -6.26 -15.42 -6.93
CA SER A 86 -5.95 -14.63 -8.14
C SER A 86 -5.54 -15.53 -9.31
N LYS A 87 -4.72 -16.57 -9.06
CA LYS A 87 -4.36 -17.57 -10.07
C LYS A 87 -5.57 -18.35 -10.56
N TYR A 88 -6.46 -18.74 -9.66
CA TYR A 88 -7.69 -19.43 -10.01
C TYR A 88 -8.60 -18.56 -10.89
N MET A 89 -8.88 -17.31 -10.49
CA MET A 89 -9.67 -16.37 -11.29
C MET A 89 -9.04 -16.12 -12.67
N ALA A 90 -7.70 -16.03 -12.73
CA ALA A 90 -6.98 -15.92 -13.99
C ALA A 90 -7.13 -17.16 -14.88
N PHE A 91 -7.06 -18.35 -14.29
CA PHE A 91 -7.23 -19.63 -15.00
C PHE A 91 -8.63 -19.77 -15.61
N ILE A 92 -9.68 -19.39 -14.88
CA ILE A 92 -11.06 -19.44 -15.37
C ILE A 92 -11.50 -18.17 -16.11
N ASN A 93 -10.63 -17.16 -16.19
CA ASN A 93 -10.89 -15.84 -16.74
C ASN A 93 -12.19 -15.18 -16.23
N LYS A 94 -12.44 -15.27 -14.92
CA LYS A 94 -13.67 -14.76 -14.29
C LYS A 94 -13.39 -14.28 -12.88
N MET A 95 -13.82 -13.05 -12.57
CA MET A 95 -13.78 -12.49 -11.22
C MET A 95 -14.94 -13.05 -10.39
N GLN A 96 -14.63 -13.66 -9.26
CA GLN A 96 -15.61 -14.20 -8.31
C GLN A 96 -14.98 -14.40 -6.92
N HIS A 97 -15.79 -14.56 -5.89
CA HIS A 97 -15.31 -14.81 -4.53
C HIS A 97 -15.10 -16.30 -4.24
N GLU A 98 -15.86 -17.14 -4.93
CA GLU A 98 -15.90 -18.59 -4.73
C GLU A 98 -14.73 -19.29 -5.42
N SER A 99 -14.18 -20.29 -4.73
CA SER A 99 -13.26 -21.26 -5.29
C SER A 99 -13.97 -22.29 -6.17
N ALA A 100 -13.21 -23.18 -6.83
CA ALA A 100 -13.75 -24.18 -7.76
C ALA A 100 -14.79 -25.12 -7.13
N ASP A 101 -14.68 -25.37 -5.83
CA ASP A 101 -15.59 -26.20 -5.03
C ASP A 101 -16.76 -25.39 -4.42
N GLY A 102 -16.91 -24.12 -4.78
CA GLY A 102 -17.92 -23.22 -4.26
C GLY A 102 -17.59 -22.62 -2.89
N THR A 103 -16.43 -22.92 -2.30
CA THR A 103 -16.04 -22.41 -0.98
C THR A 103 -15.50 -20.97 -1.03
N GLY A 104 -15.56 -20.26 0.10
CA GLY A 104 -15.15 -18.87 0.20
C GLY A 104 -13.72 -18.65 0.71
N VAL A 105 -13.35 -17.38 0.89
CA VAL A 105 -12.04 -16.94 1.39
C VAL A 105 -11.64 -17.59 2.72
N GLY A 106 -12.60 -17.87 3.61
CA GLY A 106 -12.34 -18.53 4.89
C GLY A 106 -11.74 -19.92 4.72
N ASN A 107 -12.26 -20.72 3.78
CA ASN A 107 -11.72 -22.05 3.47
C ASN A 107 -10.33 -21.95 2.86
N ARG A 108 -10.13 -21.01 1.92
CA ARG A 108 -8.80 -20.75 1.34
C ARG A 108 -7.78 -20.36 2.40
N LEU A 109 -8.17 -19.51 3.36
CA LEU A 109 -7.30 -19.07 4.44
C LEU A 109 -6.99 -20.20 5.41
N THR A 110 -7.99 -21.01 5.80
CA THR A 110 -7.79 -22.20 6.63
C THR A 110 -6.82 -23.19 5.98
N ALA A 111 -6.88 -23.38 4.66
CA ALA A 111 -5.98 -24.27 3.92
C ALA A 111 -4.50 -23.84 3.97
N THR A 112 -4.21 -22.58 4.32
CA THR A 112 -2.84 -22.09 4.56
C THR A 112 -2.33 -22.37 5.98
N GLY A 113 -3.15 -22.98 6.84
CA GLY A 113 -2.86 -23.19 8.26
C GLY A 113 -3.15 -21.99 9.15
N TYR A 114 -3.79 -20.93 8.63
CA TYR A 114 -4.19 -19.78 9.43
C TYR A 114 -5.53 -20.03 10.14
N VAL A 115 -5.56 -19.87 11.45
CA VAL A 115 -6.78 -19.91 12.28
C VAL A 115 -7.34 -18.50 12.38
N TRP A 116 -8.62 -18.32 12.03
CA TRP A 116 -9.26 -17.00 11.98
C TRP A 116 -10.56 -16.93 12.79
N LYS A 117 -10.86 -15.75 13.35
CA LYS A 117 -12.16 -15.41 13.97
C LYS A 117 -13.01 -14.49 13.10
N ALA A 118 -12.37 -13.67 12.28
CA ALA A 118 -13.02 -12.87 11.23
C ALA A 118 -12.17 -12.94 9.97
N VAL A 119 -12.82 -12.95 8.82
CA VAL A 119 -12.18 -12.96 7.50
C VAL A 119 -13.01 -12.12 6.52
N GLY A 120 -12.34 -11.42 5.62
CA GLY A 120 -12.97 -10.66 4.54
C GLY A 120 -12.13 -10.67 3.28
N GLU A 121 -12.76 -10.37 2.15
CA GLU A 121 -12.10 -10.35 0.84
C GLU A 121 -12.57 -9.17 -0.02
N ASN A 122 -11.62 -8.53 -0.69
CA ASN A 122 -11.88 -7.70 -1.87
C ASN A 122 -11.26 -8.40 -3.10
N VAL A 123 -11.98 -8.38 -4.22
CA VAL A 123 -11.46 -8.83 -5.53
C VAL A 123 -11.56 -7.70 -6.55
N ALA A 124 -10.70 -7.72 -7.55
CA ALA A 124 -10.77 -6.78 -8.67
C ALA A 124 -10.23 -7.41 -9.95
N GLN A 125 -10.54 -6.79 -11.08
CA GLN A 125 -10.07 -7.20 -12.40
C GLN A 125 -9.74 -5.97 -13.27
N GLY A 126 -8.60 -6.02 -13.94
CA GLY A 126 -8.21 -5.06 -14.98
C GLY A 126 -7.27 -3.95 -14.51
N GLN A 127 -7.11 -3.76 -13.20
CA GLN A 127 -6.19 -2.75 -12.68
C GLN A 127 -4.73 -3.16 -12.91
N THR A 128 -3.89 -2.18 -13.23
CA THR A 128 -2.49 -2.39 -13.61
C THR A 128 -1.50 -2.01 -12.50
N SER A 129 -1.96 -1.40 -11.41
CA SER A 129 -1.12 -1.00 -10.27
C SER A 129 -1.88 -1.06 -8.94
N GLU A 130 -1.12 -1.08 -7.84
CA GLU A 130 -1.61 -1.05 -6.46
C GLU A 130 -2.43 0.22 -6.20
N ASN A 131 -1.98 1.37 -6.73
CA ASN A 131 -2.71 2.63 -6.62
C ASN A 131 -4.08 2.55 -7.31
N GLN A 132 -4.14 1.97 -8.51
CA GLN A 132 -5.38 1.87 -9.25
C GLN A 132 -6.37 0.93 -8.55
N VAL A 133 -5.93 -0.26 -8.14
CA VAL A 133 -6.82 -1.22 -7.45
C VAL A 133 -7.29 -0.70 -6.10
N PHE A 134 -6.40 -0.04 -5.34
CA PHE A 134 -6.76 0.61 -4.09
C PHE A 134 -7.83 1.68 -4.29
N ASN A 135 -7.64 2.58 -5.28
CA ASN A 135 -8.60 3.64 -5.55
C ASN A 135 -9.96 3.10 -6.00
N ASP A 136 -9.99 2.01 -6.77
CA ASP A 136 -11.23 1.40 -7.21
C ASP A 136 -11.95 0.66 -6.06
N TRP A 137 -11.21 -0.01 -5.17
CA TRP A 137 -11.78 -0.55 -3.93
C TRP A 137 -12.29 0.55 -3.01
N LEU A 138 -11.59 1.68 -2.89
CA LEU A 138 -12.00 2.80 -2.04
C LEU A 138 -13.31 3.44 -2.54
N LYS A 139 -13.51 3.51 -3.86
CA LYS A 139 -14.76 4.03 -4.46
C LYS A 139 -15.95 3.10 -4.30
N SER A 140 -15.72 1.80 -4.11
CA SER A 140 -16.78 0.82 -3.88
C SER A 140 -17.13 0.77 -2.40
N GLU A 141 -18.36 1.12 -2.04
CA GLU A 141 -18.78 1.19 -0.64
C GLU A 141 -18.52 -0.13 0.13
N GLY A 142 -18.83 -1.28 -0.48
CA GLY A 142 -18.60 -2.59 0.14
C GLY A 142 -17.12 -2.88 0.37
N HIS A 143 -16.27 -2.67 -0.65
CA HIS A 143 -14.83 -2.90 -0.53
C HIS A 143 -14.16 -1.92 0.44
N CYS A 144 -14.57 -0.64 0.41
CA CYS A 144 -14.12 0.38 1.36
C CYS A 144 -14.48 -0.01 2.79
N LYS A 145 -15.73 -0.42 3.06
CA LYS A 145 -16.16 -0.89 4.38
C LYS A 145 -15.35 -2.09 4.86
N ASN A 146 -14.99 -2.99 3.94
CA ASN A 146 -14.13 -4.13 4.26
C ASN A 146 -12.71 -3.69 4.65
N MET A 147 -12.09 -2.75 3.91
CA MET A 147 -10.79 -2.18 4.27
C MET A 147 -10.80 -1.44 5.61
N MET A 148 -11.92 -0.81 5.97
CA MET A 148 -12.10 -0.02 7.20
C MET A 148 -12.65 -0.82 8.39
N ASN A 149 -12.87 -2.13 8.24
CA ASN A 149 -13.43 -2.94 9.31
C ASN A 149 -12.41 -3.06 10.48
N ALA A 150 -12.81 -2.60 11.67
CA ALA A 150 -11.97 -2.56 12.87
C ALA A 150 -11.65 -3.96 13.46
N ASN A 151 -12.42 -4.98 13.07
CA ASN A 151 -12.24 -6.36 13.54
C ASN A 151 -11.01 -7.02 12.92
N TYR A 152 -10.53 -6.55 11.77
CA TYR A 152 -9.32 -7.09 11.16
C TYR A 152 -8.06 -6.49 11.79
N LYS A 153 -7.02 -7.31 11.84
CA LYS A 153 -5.69 -6.96 12.36
C LYS A 153 -4.60 -7.21 11.31
N GLU A 154 -4.88 -8.08 10.34
CA GLU A 154 -3.92 -8.50 9.33
C GLU A 154 -4.50 -8.39 7.93
N MET A 155 -3.64 -8.17 6.94
CA MET A 155 -3.98 -8.26 5.53
C MET A 155 -2.92 -9.00 4.71
N GLY A 156 -3.34 -9.52 3.57
CA GLY A 156 -2.46 -9.97 2.50
C GLY A 156 -3.15 -9.78 1.16
N ALA A 157 -2.39 -9.55 0.10
CA ALA A 157 -2.93 -9.31 -1.23
C ALA A 157 -1.98 -9.85 -2.29
N ALA A 158 -2.53 -10.08 -3.48
CA ALA A 158 -1.77 -10.55 -4.62
C ALA A 158 -2.48 -10.25 -5.94
N LYS A 159 -1.75 -10.43 -7.03
CA LYS A 159 -2.22 -10.32 -8.40
C LYS A 159 -1.76 -11.51 -9.24
N SER A 160 -2.60 -11.95 -10.17
CA SER A 160 -2.24 -12.88 -11.25
C SER A 160 -2.99 -12.53 -12.53
N GLY A 161 -2.27 -12.31 -13.63
CA GLY A 161 -2.88 -11.78 -14.86
C GLY A 161 -3.57 -10.44 -14.59
N ALA A 162 -4.85 -10.32 -14.94
CA ALA A 162 -5.66 -9.14 -14.68
C ALA A 162 -6.32 -9.13 -13.28
N PHE A 163 -6.22 -10.21 -12.50
CA PHE A 163 -7.03 -10.44 -11.32
C PHE A 163 -6.28 -10.14 -10.03
N TRP A 164 -6.97 -9.50 -9.10
CA TRP A 164 -6.47 -9.11 -7.79
C TRP A 164 -7.31 -9.74 -6.69
N THR A 165 -6.66 -10.09 -5.58
CA THR A 165 -7.31 -10.52 -4.36
C THR A 165 -6.64 -9.84 -3.18
N GLN A 166 -7.43 -9.33 -2.25
CA GLN A 166 -7.00 -8.79 -0.97
C GLN A 166 -7.82 -9.46 0.13
N VAL A 167 -7.13 -10.08 1.08
CA VAL A 167 -7.69 -10.82 2.20
C VAL A 167 -7.39 -10.07 3.49
N PHE A 168 -8.36 -10.02 4.38
CA PHE A 168 -8.26 -9.47 5.73
C PHE A 168 -8.61 -10.55 6.75
N ALA A 169 -7.96 -10.53 7.91
CA ALA A 169 -8.31 -11.44 8.99
C ALA A 169 -7.93 -10.93 10.38
N THR A 170 -8.40 -11.67 11.39
CA THR A 170 -7.87 -11.68 12.76
C THR A 170 -7.90 -13.08 13.31
N LYS A 171 -7.00 -13.37 14.25
CA LYS A 171 -6.99 -14.60 15.06
C LYS A 171 -7.86 -14.47 16.31
#